data_AF-A0A6J6TYG3-F1
#
_entry.id   AF-A0A6J6TYG3-F1
#
_cell.length_a   1.000
_cell.length_b   1.000
_cell.length_c   1.000
_cell.angle_alpha   90.00
_cell.angle_beta   90.00
_cell.angle_gamma   90.00
#
_symmetry.space_group_name_H-M   'P 1'
#
loop_
_entity.id
_entity.type
_entity.pdbx_description
1 polymer ?
#
loop_
_entity_poly.entity_id
_entity_poly.type
_entity_poly.pdbx_seq_one_letter_code
_entity_poly.pdbx_strand_id
1 'polypeptide(L)' 'MRAKRRVAQSGGNVEEIAAAIASRDLQDSSRSDSPLTQTDDAITIDTSDHSIDQVIEQLVELVNKTDSKTNSQINNEKP' A
#
# COMPACT_ATOMS: atom_id res chain seq x y z
N MET A 1 -1.52 -13.12 -7.48
CA MET A 1 -2.56 -12.73 -6.52
C MET A 1 -3.52 -11.67 -7.08
N ARG A 2 -3.06 -10.47 -7.47
CA ARG A 2 -3.91 -9.37 -7.99
C ARG A 2 -4.77 -9.73 -9.22
N ALA A 3 -4.17 -10.31 -10.27
CA ALA A 3 -4.90 -10.68 -11.48
C ALA A 3 -5.98 -11.75 -11.22
N LYS A 4 -5.64 -12.81 -10.47
CA LYS A 4 -6.59 -13.87 -10.07
C LYS A 4 -7.80 -13.31 -9.32
N ARG A 5 -7.59 -12.37 -8.39
CA ARG A 5 -8.70 -11.70 -7.67
C ARG A 5 -9.62 -10.92 -8.60
N ARG A 6 -9.06 -10.20 -9.58
CA ARG A 6 -9.86 -9.46 -10.57
C ARG A 6 -10.69 -10.39 -11.44
N VAL A 7 -10.11 -11.51 -11.87
CA VAL A 7 -10.86 -12.54 -12.61
C VAL A 7 -12.00 -13.12 -11.76
N ALA A 8 -11.76 -13.39 -10.47
CA ALA A 8 -12.81 -13.88 -9.58
C ALA A 8 -13.96 -12.87 -9.36
N GLN A 9 -13.71 -11.57 -9.50
CA GLN A 9 -14.71 -10.51 -9.31
C GLN A 9 -15.46 -10.14 -10.59
N SER A 10 -14.78 -10.14 -11.74
CA SER A 10 -15.32 -9.58 -12.99
C SER A 10 -15.23 -10.53 -14.20
N GLY A 11 -14.67 -11.73 -14.03
CA GLY A 11 -14.39 -12.66 -15.12
C GLY A 11 -13.17 -12.25 -15.96
N GLY A 12 -12.86 -13.05 -16.98
CA GLY A 12 -11.77 -12.78 -17.94
C GLY A 12 -10.58 -13.74 -17.84
N ASN A 13 -9.55 -13.49 -18.66
CA ASN A 13 -8.33 -14.28 -18.70
C ASN A 13 -7.28 -13.73 -17.69
N VAL A 14 -6.67 -14.63 -16.91
CA VAL A 14 -5.74 -14.25 -15.84
C VAL A 14 -4.45 -13.66 -16.40
N GLU A 15 -3.94 -14.22 -17.50
CA GLU A 15 -2.70 -13.81 -18.14
C GLU A 15 -2.83 -12.42 -18.77
N GLU A 16 -3.93 -12.15 -19.48
CA GLU A 16 -4.25 -10.84 -20.06
C GLU A 16 -4.36 -9.76 -18.98
N ILE A 17 -5.10 -10.06 -17.90
CA ILE A 17 -5.26 -9.12 -16.78
C ILE A 17 -3.92 -8.91 -16.07
N ALA A 18 -3.09 -9.94 -15.91
CA ALA A 18 -1.76 -9.80 -15.32
C ALA A 18 -0.85 -8.91 -16.18
N ALA A 19 -0.86 -9.11 -17.51
CA ALA A 19 -0.10 -8.29 -18.45
C ALA A 19 -0.56 -6.82 -18.43
N ALA A 20 -1.87 -6.58 -18.41
CA ALA A 20 -2.43 -5.24 -18.32
C ALA A 20 -2.04 -4.54 -17.01
N ILE A 21 -2.09 -5.25 -15.88
CA ILE A 21 -1.64 -4.71 -14.58
C ILE A 21 -0.15 -4.36 -14.63
N ALA A 22 0.69 -5.27 -15.13
CA ALA A 22 2.13 -5.05 -15.20
C ALA A 22 2.50 -3.87 -16.09
N SER A 23 1.86 -3.75 -17.26
CA SER A 23 2.06 -2.62 -18.18
C SER A 23 1.73 -1.30 -17.50
N ARG A 24 0.59 -1.22 -16.80
CA ARG A 24 0.18 -0.01 -16.11
C ARG A 24 1.11 0.33 -14.95
N ASP A 25 1.47 -0.65 -14.12
CA ASP A 25 2.35 -0.43 -12.98
C ASP A 25 3.75 0.05 -13.47
N LEU A 26 4.23 -0.41 -14.63
CA LEU A 26 5.44 0.11 -15.29
C LEU A 26 5.25 1.56 -15.78
N GLN A 27 4.11 1.88 -16.39
CA GLN A 27 3.81 3.25 -16.83
C GLN A 27 3.72 4.23 -15.66
N ASP A 28 3.09 3.82 -14.56
CA ASP A 28 2.93 4.65 -13.36
C ASP A 28 4.27 4.90 -12.66
N SER A 29 5.14 3.90 -12.59
CA SER A 29 6.49 4.03 -11.98
C SER A 29 7.50 4.78 -12.86
N SER A 30 7.32 4.76 -14.19
CA SER A 30 8.23 5.44 -15.13
C SER A 30 7.82 6.87 -15.50
N ARG A 31 6.70 7.37 -14.95
CA ARG A 31 6.17 8.70 -15.29
C ARG A 31 7.11 9.80 -14.78
N SER A 32 7.36 10.81 -15.61
CA SER A 32 8.24 11.93 -15.26
C SER A 32 7.67 12.83 -14.17
N ASP A 33 6.33 12.98 -14.14
CA ASP A 33 5.62 13.72 -13.12
C ASP A 33 4.98 12.74 -12.13
N SER A 34 5.18 12.96 -10.83
CA SER A 34 4.58 12.20 -9.74
C SER A 34 4.66 10.67 -9.96
N PRO A 35 5.87 10.09 -10.10
CA PRO A 35 6.05 8.66 -10.32
C PRO A 35 5.51 7.83 -9.15
N LEU A 36 5.02 6.62 -9.43
CA LEU A 36 4.74 5.64 -8.39
C LEU A 36 6.05 5.15 -7.77
N THR A 37 6.45 5.76 -6.66
CA THR A 37 7.65 5.41 -5.89
C THR A 37 7.32 5.30 -4.40
N GLN A 38 8.10 4.50 -3.69
CA GLN A 38 8.12 4.49 -2.24
C GLN A 38 9.03 5.63 -1.74
N THR A 39 8.56 6.43 -0.80
CA THR A 39 9.38 7.43 -0.10
C THR A 39 10.09 6.78 1.09
N ASP A 40 11.17 7.41 1.60
CA ASP A 40 11.99 6.83 2.67
C ASP A 40 11.23 6.65 4.00
N ASP A 41 10.18 7.43 4.21
CA ASP A 41 9.29 7.39 5.38
C ASP A 41 8.06 6.48 5.18
N ALA A 42 7.87 5.91 3.98
CA ALA A 42 6.71 5.10 3.69
C ALA A 42 6.80 3.69 4.29
N ILE A 43 5.74 3.28 4.97
CA ILE A 43 5.59 1.92 5.53
C ILE A 43 4.84 1.04 4.52
N THR A 44 5.48 -0.04 4.05
CA THR A 44 4.84 -1.01 3.15
C THR A 44 3.88 -1.92 3.91
N ILE A 45 2.66 -2.06 3.41
CA ILE A 45 1.66 -3.02 3.90
C ILE A 45 1.28 -3.96 2.75
N ASP A 46 1.60 -5.25 2.86
CA ASP A 46 1.17 -6.25 1.89
C ASP A 46 -0.26 -6.74 2.22
N THR A 47 -1.20 -6.44 1.33
CA THR A 47 -2.63 -6.78 1.48
C THR A 47 -3.05 -7.96 0.60
N SER A 48 -2.09 -8.73 0.09
CA SER A 48 -2.36 -9.83 -0.85
C SER A 48 -3.31 -10.89 -0.29
N ASP A 49 -3.16 -11.23 1.00
CA ASP A 49 -3.86 -12.32 1.69
C ASP A 49 -4.76 -11.86 2.85
N HIS A 50 -4.94 -10.54 3.00
CA HIS A 50 -5.71 -9.96 4.09
C HIS A 50 -7.16 -9.68 3.69
N SER A 51 -8.09 -9.87 4.64
CA SER A 51 -9.45 -9.35 4.52
C SER A 51 -9.45 -7.83 4.66
N ILE A 52 -10.53 -7.18 4.23
CA ILE A 52 -10.67 -5.72 4.36
C ILE A 52 -10.53 -5.29 5.82
N ASP A 53 -11.18 -6.00 6.75
CA ASP A 53 -11.14 -5.68 8.18
C ASP A 53 -9.71 -5.79 8.75
N GLN A 54 -8.95 -6.82 8.35
CA GLN A 54 -7.56 -7.00 8.78
C GLN A 54 -6.66 -5.87 8.28
N VAL A 55 -6.88 -5.40 7.03
CA VAL A 55 -6.13 -4.26 6.50
C VAL A 55 -6.44 -2.99 7.28
N ILE A 56 -7.71 -2.77 7.63
CA ILE A 56 -8.14 -1.59 8.41
C ILE A 56 -7.52 -1.63 9.81
N GLU A 57 -7.54 -2.78 10.49
CA GLU A 57 -6.95 -2.94 11.81
C GLU A 57 -5.44 -2.63 11.80
N GLN A 58 -4.70 -3.18 10.84
CA GLN A 58 -3.27 -2.89 10.67
C GLN A 58 -3.00 -1.40 10.41
N LEU A 59 -3.83 -0.74 9.61
CA LEU A 59 -3.70 0.68 9.32
C LEU A 59 -3.90 1.54 10.58
N VAL A 60 -4.96 1.25 11.34
CA VAL A 60 -5.27 1.95 12.60
C VAL A 60 -4.14 1.77 13.62
N GLU A 61 -3.59 0.56 13.73
CA GLU A 61 -2.48 0.28 14.63
C GLU A 61 -1.21 1.08 14.24
N LEU A 62 -0.89 1.16 12.95
CA LEU A 62 0.27 1.92 12.46
C LEU A 62 0.13 3.42 12.71
N VAL A 63 -1.06 3.99 12.51
CA VAL A 63 -1.34 5.40 12.81
C VAL A 63 -1.16 5.67 14.31
N ASN A 64 -1.79 4.86 15.17
CA ASN A 64 -1.69 5.01 16.63
C ASN A 64 -0.24 4.88 17.15
N LYS A 65 0.57 3.98 16.56
CA LYS A 65 2.00 3.84 16.88
C LYS A 65 2.80 5.07 16.48
N THR A 66 2.43 5.72 15.39
CA THR A 66 3.10 6.94 14.91
C THR A 66 2.71 8.13 15.78
N ASP A 67 1.44 8.25 16.17
CA ASP A 67 0.93 9.31 17.05
C ASP A 67 1.53 9.22 18.45
N SER A 68 1.62 8.02 19.02
CA SER A 68 2.21 7.79 20.35
C SER A 68 3.73 8.03 20.38
N LYS A 69 4.45 7.68 19.30
CA LYS A 69 5.88 8.02 19.15
C LYS A 69 6.10 9.53 19.00
N THR A 70 5.23 10.21 18.25
CA THR A 70 5.26 11.66 18.07
C THR A 70 5.04 12.34 19.42
N ASN A 71 4.03 11.94 20.19
CA ASN A 71 3.71 12.52 21.51
C ASN A 71 4.79 12.23 22.58
N SER A 72 5.50 11.11 22.51
CA SER A 72 6.60 10.79 23.44
C SER A 72 7.88 11.60 23.17
N GLN A 73 8.09 12.10 21.94
CA GLN A 73 9.26 12.89 21.58
C GLN A 73 9.10 14.38 21.94
N ILE A 74 7.88 14.94 21.86
CA ILE A 74 7.65 16.36 22.19
C ILE A 74 7.82 16.67 23.69
N ASN A 75 7.67 15.67 24.57
CA ASN A 75 7.76 15.85 26.02
C ASN A 75 9.18 15.74 26.60
N ASN A 76 10.21 15.48 25.78
CA ASN A 76 11.61 15.34 26.23
C ASN A 76 12.53 16.49 25.80
N GLU A 77 12.01 17.52 25.15
CA GLU A 77 12.76 18.74 24.80
C GLU A 77 12.07 19.98 25.38
N LYS A 78 12.16 20.17 26.71
CA LYS A 78 11.98 21.50 27.27
C LYS A 78 12.90 21.70 28.48
N PRO A 79 13.82 22.69 28.47
CA PRO A 79 14.50 23.14 29.67
C PRO A 79 13.54 23.88 30.63
#